data_AF-K2BNC8-F1
#
_entry.id   AF-K2BNC8-F1
#
_cell.length_a   1.000
_cell.length_b   1.000
_cell.length_c   1.000
_cell.angle_alpha   90.00
_cell.angle_beta   90.00
_cell.angle_gamma   90.00
#
_symmetry.space_group_name_H-M   'P 1'
#
loop_
_entity.id
_entity.type
_entity.pdbx_description
1 polymer ?
#
loop_
_entity_poly.entity_id
_entity_poly.type
_entity_poly.pdbx_seq_one_letter_code
_entity_poly.pdbx_strand_id
1 'polypeptide(L)'
;MEISLSLRSLRRSIAGLSLLALLASMSFAGVAKAQTFSDVDPDDWYYEYVESLVDLGVVEGYDDGTFGPGDTLNRAQAAKIMVLAFAGEGELDYDYDAGFPDVDSDAWYAVYVNTAQKLGIVEGYEDGT
;
A
#
# COMPACT_ATOMS: atom_id res chain seq x y z
N MET A 1 -4.10 76.04 -7.43
CA MET A 1 -4.51 75.11 -6.36
C MET A 1 -4.93 73.78 -6.96
N GLU A 2 -4.11 73.12 -7.80
CA GLU A 2 -4.54 71.90 -8.52
C GLU A 2 -3.31 71.08 -9.02
N ILE A 3 -2.30 70.82 -8.17
CA ILE A 3 -1.21 69.87 -8.53
C ILE A 3 -0.86 68.88 -7.38
N SER A 4 -1.34 69.11 -6.15
CA SER A 4 -0.95 68.28 -4.99
C SER A 4 -1.76 67.00 -4.76
N LEU A 5 -2.82 66.74 -5.56
CA LEU A 5 -3.76 65.63 -5.32
C LEU A 5 -3.46 64.33 -6.09
N SER A 6 -2.59 64.35 -7.11
CA SER A 6 -2.34 63.16 -7.95
C SER A 6 -1.32 62.16 -7.36
N LEU A 7 -0.47 62.56 -6.41
CA LEU A 7 0.64 61.72 -5.93
C LEU A 7 0.32 60.86 -4.69
N ARG A 8 -0.91 60.86 -4.18
CA ARG A 8 -1.30 60.05 -3.01
C ARG A 8 -1.97 58.71 -3.36
N SER A 9 -2.43 58.50 -4.59
CA SER A 9 -3.00 57.21 -5.00
C SER A 9 -1.93 56.19 -5.45
N LEU A 10 -0.72 56.64 -5.81
CA LEU A 10 0.33 55.77 -6.36
C LEU A 10 1.16 55.03 -5.29
N ARG A 11 1.04 55.39 -4.01
CA ARG A 11 1.75 54.70 -2.91
C ARG A 11 1.06 53.44 -2.38
N ARG A 12 -0.02 52.96 -3.01
CA ARG A 12 -0.78 51.79 -2.52
C ARG A 12 -0.76 50.53 -3.41
N SER A 13 -0.10 50.55 -4.58
CA SER A 13 -0.33 49.48 -5.57
C SER A 13 0.88 48.66 -6.02
N ILE A 14 2.05 48.73 -5.37
CA ILE A 14 3.21 47.88 -5.74
C ILE A 14 3.37 46.65 -4.82
N ALA A 15 2.70 46.60 -3.67
CA ALA A 15 2.85 45.47 -2.73
C ALA A 15 1.98 44.24 -3.06
N GLY A 16 1.04 44.33 -4.00
CA GLY A 16 0.05 43.28 -4.25
C GLY A 16 0.44 42.21 -5.26
N LEU A 17 1.34 42.50 -6.22
CA LEU A 17 1.68 41.56 -7.29
C LEU A 17 2.92 40.69 -6.99
N SER A 18 3.77 41.07 -6.04
CA SER A 18 4.98 40.30 -5.72
C SER A 18 4.71 39.07 -4.84
N LEU A 19 3.54 39.00 -4.17
CA LEU A 19 3.20 37.89 -3.29
C LEU A 19 2.59 36.69 -4.03
N LEU A 20 1.91 36.91 -5.17
CA LEU A 20 1.36 35.81 -5.98
C LEU A 20 2.43 35.09 -6.82
N ALA A 21 3.50 35.77 -7.22
CA ALA A 21 4.57 35.17 -8.02
C ALA A 21 5.50 34.26 -7.20
N LEU A 22 5.53 34.38 -5.87
CA LEU A 22 6.34 33.51 -5.00
C LEU A 22 5.72 32.11 -4.82
N LEU A 23 4.39 31.98 -4.96
CA LEU A 23 3.67 30.71 -4.77
C LEU A 23 3.75 29.77 -5.99
N ALA A 24 4.13 30.27 -7.17
CA ALA A 24 4.26 29.46 -8.38
C ALA A 24 5.60 28.74 -8.53
N SER A 25 6.52 28.93 -7.58
CA SER A 25 7.88 28.35 -7.60
C SER A 25 8.04 27.12 -6.70
N MET A 26 6.96 26.63 -6.08
CA MET A 26 7.01 25.40 -5.29
C MET A 26 7.14 24.24 -6.28
N SER A 27 8.38 23.93 -6.64
CA SER A 27 8.73 22.76 -7.43
C SER A 27 8.15 21.55 -6.72
N PHE A 28 7.22 20.85 -7.36
CA PHE A 28 6.84 19.51 -6.94
C PHE A 28 8.00 18.60 -7.37
N ALA A 29 9.08 18.63 -6.59
CA ALA A 29 10.06 17.57 -6.66
C ALA A 29 9.31 16.30 -6.24
N GLY A 30 9.03 15.42 -7.21
CA GLY A 30 8.46 14.12 -6.90
C GLY A 30 9.33 13.48 -5.84
N VAL A 31 8.76 13.21 -4.67
CA VAL A 31 9.43 12.40 -3.67
C VAL A 31 9.55 11.02 -4.31
N ALA A 32 10.73 10.68 -4.79
CA ALA A 32 11.02 9.31 -5.17
C ALA A 32 10.79 8.47 -3.90
N LYS A 33 9.84 7.54 -3.94
CA LYS A 33 9.65 6.58 -2.85
C LYS A 33 10.97 5.81 -2.74
N ALA A 34 11.56 5.80 -1.55
CA ALA A 34 12.76 5.01 -1.33
C ALA A 34 12.40 3.54 -1.57
N GLN A 35 13.21 2.84 -2.36
CA GLN A 35 13.09 1.40 -2.59
C GLN A 35 13.07 0.66 -1.25
N THR A 36 12.05 -0.17 -1.03
CA THR A 36 11.85 -0.84 0.27
C THR A 36 12.78 -2.04 0.44
N PHE A 37 12.98 -2.83 -0.63
CA PHE A 37 13.78 -4.06 -0.59
C PHE A 37 14.96 -4.00 -1.54
N SER A 38 16.11 -4.53 -1.11
CA SER A 38 17.35 -4.47 -1.88
C SER A 38 17.37 -5.30 -3.18
N ASP A 39 16.47 -6.27 -3.30
CA ASP A 39 16.33 -7.22 -4.41
C ASP A 39 15.09 -6.96 -5.28
N VAL A 40 14.47 -5.79 -5.16
CA VAL A 40 13.33 -5.34 -5.97
C VAL A 40 13.73 -4.05 -6.70
N ASP A 41 14.16 -4.18 -7.96
CA ASP A 41 14.65 -3.04 -8.74
C ASP A 41 13.48 -2.18 -9.23
N PRO A 42 13.55 -0.83 -9.18
CA PRO A 42 12.54 0.06 -9.75
C PRO A 42 12.15 -0.20 -11.21
N ASP A 43 13.04 -0.80 -12.00
CA ASP A 43 12.78 -1.15 -13.40
C ASP A 43 12.14 -2.56 -13.55
N ASP A 44 12.01 -3.34 -12.47
CA ASP A 44 11.34 -4.64 -12.49
C ASP A 44 9.83 -4.46 -12.70
N TRP A 45 9.24 -5.33 -13.53
CA TRP A 45 7.80 -5.29 -13.83
C TRP A 45 6.92 -5.46 -12.58
N TYR A 46 7.44 -6.08 -11.52
CA TYR A 46 6.73 -6.30 -10.26
C TYR A 46 6.95 -5.21 -9.21
N TYR A 47 7.84 -4.23 -9.45
CA TYR A 47 8.21 -3.21 -8.47
C TYR A 47 7.00 -2.52 -7.85
N GLU A 48 6.11 -1.94 -8.68
CA GLU A 48 4.95 -1.21 -8.18
C GLU A 48 3.97 -2.12 -7.43
N TYR A 49 3.86 -3.38 -7.81
CA TYR A 49 2.96 -4.33 -7.14
C TYR A 49 3.49 -4.72 -5.76
N VAL A 50 4.79 -5.01 -5.65
CA VAL A 50 5.42 -5.32 -4.36
C VAL A 50 5.31 -4.12 -3.43
N GLU A 51 5.73 -2.94 -3.88
CA GLU A 51 5.69 -1.71 -3.08
C GLU A 51 4.27 -1.37 -2.60
N SER A 52 3.26 -1.59 -3.45
CA SER A 52 1.86 -1.35 -3.09
C SER A 52 1.35 -2.35 -2.06
N LEU A 53 1.64 -3.65 -2.22
CA LEU A 53 1.18 -4.68 -1.29
C LEU A 53 1.83 -4.54 0.09
N VAL A 54 3.05 -4.01 0.15
CA VAL A 54 3.77 -3.73 1.40
C VAL A 54 3.16 -2.51 2.10
N ASP A 55 2.87 -1.44 1.36
CA ASP A 55 2.18 -0.26 1.89
C ASP A 55 0.79 -0.61 2.46
N LEU A 56 0.14 -1.62 1.87
CA LEU A 56 -1.15 -2.15 2.33
C LEU A 56 -1.02 -3.17 3.47
N GLY A 57 0.19 -3.56 3.86
CA GLY A 57 0.43 -4.58 4.89
C GLY A 57 0.01 -6.01 4.49
N VAL A 58 -0.14 -6.28 3.18
CA VAL A 58 -0.53 -7.60 2.66
C VAL A 58 0.65 -8.56 2.61
N VAL A 59 1.83 -8.04 2.27
CA VAL A 59 3.09 -8.80 2.22
C VAL A 59 4.17 -8.08 3.00
N GLU A 60 5.14 -8.87 3.48
CA GLU A 60 6.32 -8.42 4.19
C GLU A 60 7.54 -9.13 3.60
N GLY A 61 8.70 -8.47 3.64
CA GLY A 61 9.96 -9.10 3.26
C GLY A 61 10.66 -9.77 4.44
N TYR A 62 11.89 -10.20 4.20
CA TYR A 62 12.74 -10.83 5.19
C TYR A 62 13.47 -9.80 6.08
N ASP A 63 13.91 -10.25 7.25
CA ASP A 63 14.65 -9.42 8.22
C ASP A 63 15.96 -8.85 7.66
N ASP A 64 16.51 -9.42 6.59
CA ASP A 64 17.73 -8.96 5.92
C ASP A 64 17.49 -7.83 4.89
N GLY A 65 16.24 -7.41 4.72
CA GLY A 65 15.85 -6.33 3.79
C GLY A 65 15.65 -6.79 2.35
N THR A 66 15.45 -8.09 2.12
CA THR A 66 15.04 -8.66 0.83
C THR A 66 13.55 -8.98 0.80
N PHE A 67 12.95 -9.02 -0.38
CA PHE A 67 11.57 -9.47 -0.60
C PHE A 67 11.48 -10.93 -1.04
N GLY A 68 12.44 -11.41 -1.84
CA GLY A 68 12.42 -12.73 -2.45
C GLY A 68 11.42 -12.87 -3.60
N PRO A 69 11.45 -12.03 -4.65
CA PRO A 69 10.47 -12.08 -5.74
C PRO A 69 10.50 -13.40 -6.55
N GLY A 70 11.60 -14.16 -6.45
CA GLY A 70 11.76 -15.48 -7.08
C GLY A 70 11.43 -16.67 -6.18
N ASP A 71 11.06 -16.43 -4.92
CA ASP A 71 10.80 -17.51 -3.97
C ASP A 71 9.48 -18.22 -4.27
N THR A 72 9.44 -19.51 -3.99
CA THR A 72 8.22 -20.30 -4.18
C THR A 72 7.24 -20.04 -3.03
N LEU A 73 6.07 -19.49 -3.37
CA LEU A 73 4.95 -19.37 -2.44
C LEU A 73 4.31 -20.74 -2.18
N ASN A 74 4.12 -21.07 -0.91
CA ASN A 74 3.26 -22.20 -0.54
C ASN A 74 1.78 -21.78 -0.46
N ARG A 75 0.88 -22.77 -0.40
CA ARG A 75 -0.58 -22.55 -0.37
C ARG A 75 -1.03 -21.70 0.82
N ALA A 76 -0.41 -21.88 1.98
CA ALA A 76 -0.74 -21.13 3.20
C ALA A 76 -0.38 -19.63 3.06
N GLN A 77 0.80 -19.32 2.50
CA GLN A 77 1.20 -17.95 2.18
C GLN A 77 0.27 -17.34 1.13
N ALA A 78 -0.06 -18.08 0.07
CA ALA A 78 -1.01 -17.62 -0.95
C ALA A 78 -2.39 -17.31 -0.34
N ALA A 79 -2.90 -18.15 0.57
CA ALA A 79 -4.16 -17.91 1.27
C ALA A 79 -4.10 -16.63 2.11
N LYS A 80 -3.04 -16.43 2.92
CA LYS A 80 -2.82 -15.18 3.68
C LYS A 80 -2.86 -13.96 2.76
N ILE A 81 -2.09 -13.99 1.67
CA ILE A 81 -2.00 -12.87 0.71
C ILE A 81 -3.38 -12.57 0.10
N MET A 82 -4.10 -13.59 -0.37
CA MET A 82 -5.42 -13.39 -1.00
C MET A 82 -6.45 -12.84 0.00
N VAL A 83 -6.48 -13.36 1.23
CA VAL A 83 -7.42 -12.87 2.26
C VAL A 83 -7.11 -11.42 2.62
N LEU A 84 -5.84 -11.10 2.89
CA LEU A 84 -5.46 -9.73 3.23
C LEU A 84 -5.70 -8.76 2.07
N ALA A 85 -5.43 -9.17 0.83
CA ALA A 85 -5.66 -8.33 -0.36
C ALA A 85 -7.15 -8.07 -0.66
N PHE A 86 -8.02 -9.07 -0.49
CA PHE A 86 -9.43 -8.97 -0.87
C PHE A 86 -10.38 -8.58 0.26
N ALA A 87 -10.05 -8.97 1.50
CA ALA A 87 -10.93 -8.78 2.65
C ALA A 87 -10.29 -7.91 3.75
N GLY A 88 -8.97 -7.99 3.90
CA GLY A 88 -8.23 -7.31 4.97
C GLY A 88 -8.37 -8.01 6.33
N GLU A 89 -7.63 -7.52 7.34
CA GLU A 89 -7.57 -8.15 8.66
C GLU A 89 -8.89 -8.10 9.44
N GLY A 90 -9.79 -7.17 9.11
CA GLY A 90 -11.06 -6.99 9.81
C GLY A 90 -12.07 -8.12 9.58
N GLU A 91 -11.87 -8.92 8.53
CA GLU A 91 -12.76 -10.02 8.13
C GLU A 91 -12.22 -11.40 8.55
N LEU A 92 -11.10 -11.45 9.30
CA LEU A 92 -10.50 -12.69 9.74
C LEU A 92 -11.44 -13.47 10.67
N ASP A 93 -11.72 -14.70 10.26
CA ASP A 93 -12.54 -15.64 11.02
C ASP A 93 -11.66 -16.51 11.93
N TYR A 94 -11.69 -16.18 13.21
CA TYR A 94 -11.03 -16.95 14.27
C TYR A 94 -11.87 -18.15 14.75
N ASP A 95 -12.96 -18.49 14.05
CA ASP A 95 -13.59 -19.79 14.22
C ASP A 95 -12.69 -20.88 13.63
N TYR A 96 -12.18 -21.74 14.50
CA TYR A 96 -11.11 -22.68 14.21
C TYR A 96 -11.60 -24.01 13.62
N ASP A 97 -12.90 -24.17 13.36
CA ASP A 97 -13.42 -25.32 12.61
C ASP A 97 -13.17 -25.12 11.11
N ALA A 98 -11.93 -25.36 10.71
CA ALA A 98 -11.40 -25.04 9.39
C ALA A 98 -12.10 -25.78 8.23
N GLY A 99 -12.96 -26.75 8.50
CA GLY A 99 -13.61 -27.57 7.48
C GLY A 99 -12.65 -28.52 6.73
N PHE A 100 -11.34 -28.28 6.77
CA PHE A 100 -10.28 -29.09 6.16
C PHE A 100 -9.57 -29.97 7.21
N PRO A 101 -9.48 -31.30 7.02
CA PRO A 101 -8.90 -32.22 7.99
C PRO A 101 -7.36 -32.15 8.04
N ASP A 102 -6.72 -31.52 7.07
CA ASP A 102 -5.26 -31.32 7.00
C ASP A 102 -4.82 -29.92 7.48
N VAL A 103 -5.76 -29.08 7.94
CA VAL A 103 -5.47 -27.79 8.56
C VAL A 103 -5.47 -27.97 10.07
N ASP A 104 -4.28 -27.90 10.67
CA ASP A 104 -4.14 -27.78 12.12
C ASP A 104 -4.72 -26.43 12.57
N SER A 105 -5.73 -26.45 13.44
CA SER A 105 -6.40 -25.25 13.95
C SER A 105 -5.47 -24.29 14.68
N ASP A 106 -4.38 -24.79 15.26
CA ASP A 106 -3.40 -23.97 15.98
C ASP A 106 -2.31 -23.41 15.04
N ALA A 107 -2.30 -23.79 13.76
CA ALA A 107 -1.34 -23.29 12.80
C ALA A 107 -1.59 -21.81 12.48
N TRP A 108 -0.50 -21.06 12.27
CA TRP A 108 -0.55 -19.63 11.95
C TRP A 108 -1.42 -19.29 10.72
N TYR A 109 -1.59 -20.26 9.81
CA TYR A 109 -2.34 -20.09 8.58
C TYR A 109 -3.82 -20.46 8.68
N ALA A 110 -4.25 -21.13 9.76
CA ALA A 110 -5.61 -21.67 9.87
C ALA A 110 -6.66 -20.58 9.67
N VAL A 111 -6.52 -19.45 10.36
CA VAL A 111 -7.43 -18.29 10.24
C VAL A 111 -7.60 -17.81 8.80
N TYR A 112 -6.53 -17.78 8.02
CA TYR A 112 -6.58 -17.33 6.62
C TYR A 112 -7.23 -18.37 5.72
N VAL A 113 -6.97 -19.66 5.93
CA VAL A 113 -7.61 -20.73 5.15
C VAL A 113 -9.12 -20.75 5.41
N ASN A 114 -9.54 -20.62 6.68
CA ASN A 114 -10.94 -20.60 7.08
C ASN A 114 -11.68 -19.41 6.48
N THR A 115 -11.05 -18.23 6.58
CA THR A 115 -11.58 -17.00 6.02
C THR A 115 -11.69 -17.10 4.50
N ALA A 116 -10.66 -17.64 3.83
CA ALA A 116 -10.65 -17.80 2.39
C ALA A 116 -11.77 -18.73 1.92
N GLN A 117 -12.02 -19.84 2.62
CA GLN A 117 -13.11 -20.76 2.30
C GLN A 117 -14.48 -20.10 2.50
N LYS A 118 -14.68 -19.44 3.64
CA LYS A 118 -15.94 -18.75 3.97
C LYS A 118 -16.30 -17.65 2.97
N LEU A 119 -15.28 -16.95 2.46
CA LEU A 119 -15.44 -15.91 1.45
C LEU A 119 -15.51 -16.46 0.00
N GLY A 120 -15.33 -17.76 -0.19
CA GLY A 120 -15.29 -18.39 -1.52
C GLY A 120 -14.08 -17.99 -2.35
N ILE A 121 -12.99 -17.56 -1.70
CA ILE A 121 -11.69 -17.27 -2.34
C ILE A 121 -10.98 -18.58 -2.69
N VAL A 122 -11.13 -19.60 -1.85
CA VAL A 122 -10.63 -20.96 -2.10
C VAL A 122 -11.77 -21.95 -1.93
N GLU A 123 -11.72 -23.00 -2.73
CA GLU A 123 -12.55 -24.20 -2.57
C GLU A 123 -11.65 -25.40 -2.29
N GLY A 124 -12.18 -26.36 -1.55
CA GLY A 124 -11.53 -27.64 -1.30
C GLY A 124 -11.71 -28.65 -2.42
N TYR A 125 -10.91 -29.69 -2.38
CA TYR A 125 -11.09 -30.90 -3.17
C TYR A 125 -12.28 -31.72 -2.64
N GLU A 126 -12.73 -32.69 -3.44
CA GLU A 126 -13.84 -33.58 -3.08
C GLU A 126 -13.58 -34.41 -1.81
N ASP A 127 -12.31 -34.61 -1.44
CA ASP A 127 -11.90 -35.31 -0.22
C ASP A 127 -11.83 -34.41 1.02
N GLY A 128 -12.15 -33.12 0.86
CA GLY A 128 -12.17 -32.14 1.93
C GLY A 128 -10.82 -31.50 2.23
N THR A 129 -9.79 -31.64 1.37
CA THR A 129 -8.49 -30.94 1.47
C THR A 129 -8.40 -29.67 0.61
#